data_AF-A0A6C0ERP4-F1
#
_entry.id   AF-A0A6C0ERP4-F1
#
_cell.length_a   1.000
_cell.length_b   1.000
_cell.length_c   1.000
_cell.angle_alpha   90.00
_cell.angle_beta   90.00
_cell.angle_gamma   90.00
#
_symmetry.space_group_name_H-M   'P 1'
#
loop_
_entity.id
_entity.type
_entity.pdbx_description
1 polymer ?
#
loop_
_entity_poly.entity_id
_entity_poly.type
_entity_poly.pdbx_seq_one_letter_code
_entity_poly.pdbx_strand_id
1 'polypeptide(L)'
;MNFDLNIDNYTKDELADMFELPANYDKTIVEIKENKMRDGIINNRELNKDIQLKTINFLIQAKNILLNTSNNNNKQPIQNNNLQEKIEAFYNSSYELKPSTIEDPSEHMVQVRKEIPYLSSYPSEYFSGIINPLKKRTIKKNLNIDTRFRDNYYTSQPSNFNLTLPMNMNNVLTMQLTAIELPITYYNVSKQIGNNFFNITVDGVSKVVNIPDGNYSATGIINAINNSLFILGSGFQDITFMININNTGDGNNGSGQTMVGLSSGSTVTSFSINFQADRFGNDDRGTPLPLKLGWMLGFRNGIYINNLNYVSEGIADVTGSRYFYLVVDDHNNNVNNSFYSAFNSSILNKNILARISLMQTNNYSVLLENNLNLVTTPREYFGPVNLLNLNIQLLDEYGRIVDLNNMDYSFCLTLTTVYDI
;
A
#
# COMPACT_ATOMS: atom_id res chain seq x y z
N MET A 1 49.34 34.20 -2.57
CA MET A 1 49.41 34.68 -3.97
C MET A 1 48.02 34.56 -4.54
N ASN A 2 47.43 35.66 -5.01
CA ASN A 2 46.16 35.61 -5.73
C ASN A 2 46.49 35.17 -7.16
N PHE A 3 46.14 33.93 -7.51
CA PHE A 3 46.26 33.47 -8.89
C PHE A 3 45.21 34.22 -9.72
N ASP A 4 45.65 34.85 -10.81
CA ASP A 4 44.74 35.42 -11.78
C ASP A 4 44.17 34.28 -12.64
N LEU A 5 42.87 34.07 -12.56
CA LEU A 5 42.16 33.02 -13.31
C LEU A 5 41.52 33.57 -14.58
N ASN A 6 41.82 34.80 -14.97
CA ASN A 6 41.37 35.37 -16.22
C ASN A 6 42.33 34.98 -17.36
N ILE A 7 41.85 34.15 -18.28
CA ILE A 7 42.66 33.62 -19.39
C ILE A 7 43.15 34.72 -20.35
N ASP A 8 42.43 35.83 -20.44
CA ASP A 8 42.75 36.95 -21.35
C ASP A 8 44.02 37.72 -20.94
N ASN A 9 44.50 37.51 -19.72
CA ASN A 9 45.70 38.16 -19.18
C ASN A 9 46.99 37.40 -19.48
N TYR A 10 46.91 36.25 -20.16
CA TYR A 10 48.06 35.38 -20.44
C TYR A 10 48.31 35.24 -21.94
N THR A 11 49.58 35.41 -22.34
CA THR A 11 50.04 35.10 -23.69
C THR A 11 50.24 33.59 -23.87
N LYS A 12 50.26 33.13 -25.13
CA LYS A 12 50.45 31.70 -25.44
C LYS A 12 51.78 31.15 -24.89
N ASP A 13 52.84 31.95 -24.92
CA ASP A 13 54.15 31.55 -24.42
C ASP A 13 54.15 31.44 -22.88
N GLU A 14 53.48 32.38 -22.19
CA GLU A 14 53.30 32.30 -20.73
C GLU A 14 52.45 31.10 -20.31
N LEU A 15 51.41 30.74 -21.09
CA LEU A 15 50.64 29.51 -20.86
C LEU A 15 51.47 28.25 -21.11
N ALA A 16 52.37 28.28 -22.10
CA ALA A 16 53.25 27.16 -22.38
C ALA A 16 54.27 26.95 -21.26
N ASP A 17 54.83 28.05 -20.73
CA ASP A 17 55.71 28.04 -19.56
C ASP A 17 54.97 27.57 -18.30
N MET A 18 53.72 28.01 -18.11
CA MET A 18 52.89 27.57 -16.97
C MET A 18 52.65 26.05 -17.00
N PHE A 19 52.46 25.46 -18.19
CA PHE A 19 52.32 24.02 -18.38
C PHE A 19 53.67 23.27 -18.41
N GLU A 20 54.79 23.98 -18.25
CA GLU A 20 56.16 23.46 -18.36
C GLU A 20 56.39 22.69 -19.67
N LEU A 21 55.94 23.27 -20.79
CA LEU A 21 56.04 22.65 -22.10
C LEU A 21 57.42 22.90 -22.74
N PRO A 22 58.00 21.91 -23.44
CA PRO A 22 59.23 22.11 -24.21
C PRO A 22 58.96 23.02 -25.42
N ALA A 23 59.99 23.71 -25.93
CA ALA A 23 59.88 24.65 -27.06
C ALA A 23 59.17 24.07 -28.31
N ASN A 24 59.27 22.75 -28.52
CA ASN A 24 58.44 22.01 -29.46
C ASN A 24 57.62 20.97 -28.70
N TYR A 25 56.33 21.27 -28.47
CA TYR A 25 55.39 20.37 -27.83
C TYR A 25 54.34 19.88 -28.82
N ASP A 26 53.87 18.64 -28.63
CA ASP A 26 52.78 18.07 -29.40
C ASP A 26 51.49 18.00 -28.56
N LYS A 27 50.38 17.64 -29.21
CA LYS A 27 49.07 17.56 -28.54
C LYS A 27 49.09 16.60 -27.35
N THR A 28 49.84 15.50 -27.43
CA THR A 28 49.88 14.47 -26.39
C THR A 28 50.57 14.98 -25.13
N ILE A 29 51.64 15.76 -25.27
CA ILE A 29 52.38 16.35 -24.15
C ILE A 29 51.51 17.37 -23.40
N VAL A 30 50.75 18.20 -24.11
CA VAL A 30 49.82 19.17 -23.51
C VAL A 30 48.74 18.46 -22.70
N GLU A 31 48.14 17.39 -23.25
CA GLU A 31 47.11 16.62 -22.57
C GLU A 31 47.65 15.90 -21.32
N ILE A 32 48.86 15.35 -21.37
CA ILE A 32 49.50 14.70 -20.23
C ILE A 32 49.79 15.70 -19.11
N LYS A 33 50.32 16.88 -19.45
CA LYS A 33 50.62 17.94 -18.46
C LYS A 33 49.35 18.51 -17.84
N GLU A 34 48.31 18.74 -18.64
CA GLU A 34 47.00 19.19 -18.14
C GLU A 34 46.39 18.21 -17.13
N ASN A 35 46.35 16.92 -17.48
CA ASN A 35 45.79 15.89 -16.60
C ASN A 35 46.53 15.81 -15.27
N LYS A 36 47.87 15.90 -15.29
CA LYS A 36 48.68 15.93 -14.06
C LYS A 36 48.34 17.12 -13.16
N MET A 37 48.16 18.31 -13.74
CA MET A 37 47.79 19.51 -12.98
C MET A 37 46.37 19.41 -12.41
N ARG A 38 45.45 18.90 -13.22
CA ARG A 38 44.06 18.68 -12.82
C ARG A 38 43.96 17.69 -11.66
N ASP A 39 44.68 16.56 -11.73
CA ASP A 39 44.72 15.58 -10.66
C ASP A 39 45.33 16.16 -9.39
N GLY A 40 46.34 17.04 -9.51
CA GLY A 40 46.90 17.77 -8.37
C GLY A 40 45.89 18.69 -7.67
N ILE A 41 45.02 19.36 -8.43
CA ILE A 41 44.00 20.27 -7.89
C ILE A 41 42.85 19.49 -7.24
N ILE A 42 42.38 18.42 -7.89
CA ILE A 42 41.28 17.59 -7.38
C ILE A 42 41.67 16.89 -6.08
N ASN A 43 42.92 16.44 -5.96
CA ASN A 43 43.40 15.73 -4.78
C ASN A 43 43.83 16.66 -3.64
N ASN A 44 43.88 17.99 -3.85
CA ASN A 44 44.25 18.95 -2.82
C ASN A 44 43.05 19.30 -1.92
N ARG A 45 43.09 18.79 -0.68
CA ARG A 45 42.03 18.96 0.34
C ARG A 45 41.98 20.34 1.00
N GLU A 46 42.98 21.20 0.77
CA GLU A 46 43.06 22.53 1.36
C GLU A 46 42.36 23.62 0.53
N LEU A 47 41.96 23.30 -0.71
CA LEU A 47 41.29 24.24 -1.62
C LEU A 47 39.77 24.20 -1.47
N ASN A 48 39.15 25.37 -1.44
CA ASN A 48 37.69 25.51 -1.51
C ASN A 48 37.17 24.99 -2.86
N LYS A 49 36.04 24.26 -2.87
CA LYS A 49 35.43 23.67 -4.08
C LYS A 49 35.17 24.68 -5.19
N ASP A 50 34.77 25.91 -4.85
CA ASP A 50 34.55 26.98 -5.85
C ASP A 50 35.86 27.41 -6.53
N ILE A 51 36.95 27.49 -5.77
CA ILE A 51 38.27 27.81 -6.30
C ILE A 51 38.78 26.65 -7.17
N GLN A 52 38.60 25.40 -6.74
CA GLN A 52 38.95 24.22 -7.53
C GLN A 52 38.27 24.22 -8.91
N LEU A 53 36.97 24.50 -8.95
CA LEU A 53 36.20 24.57 -10.20
C LEU A 53 36.70 25.70 -11.12
N LYS A 54 36.96 26.88 -10.56
CA LYS A 54 37.50 28.02 -11.33
C LYS A 54 38.89 27.73 -11.90
N THR A 55 39.77 27.12 -11.12
CA THR A 55 41.12 26.74 -11.58
C THR A 55 41.07 25.63 -12.64
N ILE A 56 40.19 24.64 -12.50
CA ILE A 56 40.02 23.59 -13.52
C ILE A 56 39.50 24.19 -14.84
N ASN A 57 38.52 25.10 -14.77
CA ASN A 57 38.01 25.79 -15.95
C ASN A 57 39.09 26.62 -16.65
N PHE A 58 39.94 27.30 -15.88
CA PHE A 58 41.09 28.02 -16.41
C PHE A 58 42.08 27.10 -17.14
N LEU A 59 42.43 25.93 -16.56
CA LEU A 59 43.31 24.95 -17.22
C LEU A 59 42.73 24.42 -18.54
N ILE A 60 41.42 24.18 -18.60
CA ILE A 60 40.74 23.76 -19.83
C ILE A 60 40.82 24.84 -20.91
N GLN A 61 40.63 26.11 -20.54
CA GLN A 61 40.75 27.24 -21.47
C GLN A 61 42.19 27.41 -21.96
N ALA A 62 43.18 27.32 -21.07
CA ALA A 62 44.60 27.39 -21.40
C ALA A 62 45.02 26.28 -22.38
N LYS A 63 44.59 25.04 -22.12
CA LYS A 63 44.80 23.91 -23.04
C LYS A 63 44.26 24.19 -24.44
N ASN A 64 43.05 24.75 -24.55
CA ASN A 64 42.45 25.06 -25.84
C ASN A 64 43.25 26.12 -26.61
N ILE A 65 43.83 27.11 -25.93
CA ILE A 65 44.71 28.12 -26.54
C ILE A 65 46.03 27.48 -27.01
N LEU A 66 46.62 26.60 -26.20
CA LEU A 66 47.88 25.92 -26.54
C LEU A 66 47.74 24.96 -27.74
N LEU A 67 46.58 24.31 -27.87
CA LEU A 67 46.27 23.38 -28.96
C LEU A 67 45.76 24.05 -30.24
N ASN A 68 45.21 25.26 -30.16
CA ASN A 68 44.78 26.03 -31.34
C ASN A 68 45.97 26.65 -32.07
N THR A 69 46.69 25.82 -32.83
CA THR A 69 47.64 26.27 -33.85
C THR A 69 47.10 25.90 -35.24
N SER A 70 45.99 26.53 -35.64
CA SER A 70 45.62 26.75 -37.05
C SER A 70 44.39 27.64 -37.17
N ASN A 71 44.55 28.67 -38.00
CA ASN A 71 43.53 29.51 -38.64
C ASN A 71 42.93 30.67 -37.83
N ASN A 72 43.53 31.83 -38.10
CA ASN A 72 42.93 33.15 -38.04
C ASN A 72 41.52 33.19 -38.66
N ASN A 73 40.71 34.08 -38.08
CA ASN A 73 39.45 34.64 -38.59
C ASN A 73 38.22 33.73 -38.46
N ASN A 74 37.66 33.66 -37.24
CA ASN A 74 36.26 34.01 -36.98
C ASN A 74 35.99 33.94 -35.46
N LYS A 75 35.69 35.11 -34.86
CA LYS A 75 35.18 35.21 -33.49
C LYS A 75 33.76 34.62 -33.44
N GLN A 76 33.64 33.40 -32.92
CA GLN A 76 32.40 32.91 -32.31
C GLN A 76 32.81 32.15 -31.03
N PRO A 77 32.25 32.49 -29.86
CA PRO A 77 32.52 31.74 -28.64
C PRO A 77 31.82 30.39 -28.75
N ILE A 78 32.59 29.31 -28.87
CA ILE A 78 32.04 27.95 -28.80
C ILE A 78 31.67 27.70 -27.34
N GLN A 79 30.43 28.02 -26.98
CA GLN A 79 29.81 27.56 -25.75
C GLN A 79 29.70 26.02 -25.81
N ASN A 80 30.32 25.33 -24.85
CA ASN A 80 30.23 23.89 -24.66
C ASN A 80 28.86 23.43 -24.12
N ASN A 81 27.75 24.07 -24.52
CA ASN A 81 26.42 23.71 -24.06
C ASN A 81 25.93 22.39 -24.68
N ASN A 82 26.44 22.02 -25.85
CA ASN A 82 25.91 20.90 -26.63
C ASN A 82 26.12 19.50 -26.02
N LEU A 83 27.11 19.27 -25.17
CA LEU A 83 27.33 17.93 -24.60
C LEU A 83 26.50 17.73 -23.33
N GLN A 84 26.46 18.74 -22.48
CA GLN A 84 25.73 18.70 -21.23
C GLN A 84 24.22 18.70 -21.48
N GLU A 85 23.74 19.55 -22.40
CA GLU A 85 22.34 19.51 -22.87
C GLU A 85 21.99 18.15 -23.51
N LYS A 86 22.91 17.53 -24.27
CA LYS A 86 22.66 16.20 -24.85
C LYS A 86 22.59 15.10 -23.81
N ILE A 87 23.43 15.16 -22.77
CA ILE A 87 23.40 14.20 -21.66
C ILE A 87 22.12 14.37 -20.84
N GLU A 88 21.76 15.61 -20.50
CA GLU A 88 20.53 15.91 -19.76
C GLU A 88 19.27 15.57 -20.56
N ALA A 89 19.29 15.77 -21.89
CA ALA A 89 18.23 15.32 -22.78
C ALA A 89 18.17 13.78 -22.90
N PHE A 90 19.32 13.09 -22.90
CA PHE A 90 19.37 11.63 -22.97
C PHE A 90 18.83 10.96 -21.69
N TYR A 91 19.16 11.52 -20.53
CA TYR A 91 18.70 11.02 -19.22
C TYR A 91 17.38 11.65 -18.74
N ASN A 92 16.74 12.51 -19.55
CA ASN A 92 15.54 13.27 -19.18
C ASN A 92 15.64 13.98 -17.83
N SER A 93 16.82 14.52 -17.49
CA SER A 93 17.09 15.14 -16.20
C SER A 93 16.90 16.67 -16.21
N SER A 94 16.57 17.26 -17.36
CA SER A 94 16.26 18.69 -17.50
C SER A 94 14.80 18.97 -17.11
N TYR A 95 14.57 19.78 -16.07
CA TYR A 95 13.23 20.20 -15.63
C TYR A 95 12.72 21.49 -16.32
N GLU A 96 13.48 22.02 -17.27
CA GLU A 96 13.11 23.23 -18.00
C GLU A 96 12.01 22.96 -19.04
N LEU A 97 11.12 23.93 -19.20
CA LEU A 97 10.03 23.89 -20.18
C LEU A 97 10.63 23.97 -21.59
N LYS A 98 10.45 22.91 -22.38
CA LYS A 98 10.91 22.87 -23.77
C LYS A 98 9.80 23.40 -24.70
N PRO A 99 10.14 24.29 -25.66
CA PRO A 99 9.18 24.74 -26.64
C PRO A 99 8.74 23.56 -27.52
N SER A 100 7.44 23.45 -27.76
CA SER A 100 6.88 22.45 -28.68
C SER A 100 6.73 23.06 -30.06
N THR A 101 7.14 22.32 -31.10
CA THR A 101 6.95 22.71 -32.49
C THR A 101 5.56 22.28 -32.96
N ILE A 102 4.76 23.23 -33.39
CA ILE A 102 3.46 22.98 -34.03
C ILE A 102 3.73 22.97 -35.54
N GLU A 103 3.47 21.85 -36.22
CA GLU A 103 3.77 21.71 -37.66
C GLU A 103 2.76 22.40 -38.56
N ASP A 104 1.55 22.74 -38.06
CA ASP A 104 0.56 23.50 -38.83
C ASP A 104 -0.24 24.48 -37.94
N PRO A 105 -0.05 25.80 -38.09
CA PRO A 105 -0.84 26.81 -37.37
C PRO A 105 -2.28 26.95 -37.89
N SER A 106 -2.61 26.40 -39.05
CA SER A 106 -3.83 26.73 -39.79
C SER A 106 -4.89 25.63 -39.78
N GLU A 107 -4.52 24.36 -39.64
CA GLU A 107 -5.49 23.28 -39.45
C GLU A 107 -5.07 22.34 -38.32
N HIS A 108 -5.79 22.46 -37.21
CA HIS A 108 -5.75 21.60 -36.03
C HIS A 108 -4.42 21.66 -35.25
N MET A 109 -4.48 22.18 -34.01
CA MET A 109 -3.37 22.23 -33.05
C MET A 109 -2.98 20.82 -32.56
N VAL A 110 -2.58 19.94 -33.47
CA VAL A 110 -2.17 18.57 -33.17
C VAL A 110 -0.66 18.58 -33.06
N GLN A 111 -0.16 18.36 -31.84
CA GLN A 111 1.24 18.05 -31.64
C GLN A 111 1.53 16.67 -32.23
N VAL A 112 2.14 16.62 -33.40
CA VAL A 112 2.66 15.37 -33.98
C VAL A 112 3.92 15.00 -33.21
N ARG A 113 3.84 13.93 -32.40
CA ARG A 113 5.03 13.39 -31.72
C ARG A 113 5.92 12.74 -32.77
N LYS A 114 7.19 13.17 -32.83
CA LYS A 114 8.20 12.51 -33.67
C LYS A 114 8.30 11.03 -33.29
N GLU A 115 8.10 10.14 -34.25
CA GLU A 115 8.26 8.70 -34.03
C GLU A 115 9.71 8.40 -33.64
N ILE A 116 9.92 8.00 -32.39
CA ILE A 116 11.22 7.54 -31.90
C ILE A 116 11.27 6.04 -32.17
N PRO A 117 12.19 5.54 -33.03
CA PRO A 117 12.32 4.10 -33.23
C PRO A 117 12.76 3.47 -31.90
N TYR A 118 11.90 2.63 -31.32
CA TYR A 118 12.23 1.82 -30.16
C TYR A 118 12.66 0.43 -30.65
N LEU A 119 13.76 -0.09 -30.10
CA LEU A 119 14.06 -1.51 -30.21
C LEU A 119 13.12 -2.25 -29.27
N SER A 120 12.16 -2.98 -29.83
CA SER A 120 11.33 -3.90 -29.06
C SER A 120 12.16 -5.14 -28.71
N SER A 121 12.88 -5.12 -27.59
CA SER A 121 13.41 -6.35 -27.01
C SER A 121 12.29 -7.04 -26.24
N TYR A 122 11.68 -8.06 -26.84
CA TYR A 122 10.82 -8.96 -26.08
C TYR A 122 11.71 -9.86 -25.23
N PRO A 123 11.59 -9.88 -23.89
CA PRO A 123 12.26 -10.88 -23.09
C PRO A 123 11.71 -12.25 -23.49
N SER A 124 12.48 -13.04 -24.24
CA SER A 124 12.13 -14.43 -24.50
C SER A 124 12.25 -15.23 -23.20
N GLU A 125 11.21 -15.96 -22.81
CA GLU A 125 11.29 -16.91 -21.69
C GLU A 125 12.09 -18.17 -22.04
N TYR A 126 12.36 -18.41 -23.33
CA TYR A 126 12.98 -19.62 -23.83
C TYR A 126 14.25 -19.28 -24.62
N PHE A 127 15.40 -19.60 -24.05
CA PHE A 127 16.69 -19.60 -24.76
C PHE A 127 17.17 -21.04 -24.94
N SER A 128 18.06 -21.33 -25.87
CA SER A 128 18.71 -22.65 -25.93
C SER A 128 19.63 -22.83 -24.70
N GLY A 129 19.47 -23.93 -23.95
CA GLY A 129 20.33 -24.26 -22.81
C GLY A 129 21.49 -25.18 -23.19
N ILE A 130 22.51 -25.26 -22.33
CA ILE A 130 23.67 -26.18 -22.50
C ILE A 130 23.33 -27.59 -21.98
N ILE A 131 22.47 -27.69 -20.95
CA ILE A 131 22.09 -28.96 -20.29
C ILE A 131 20.69 -29.45 -20.72
N ASN A 132 19.73 -28.53 -20.90
CA ASN A 132 18.38 -28.83 -21.41
C ASN A 132 18.14 -28.13 -22.77
N PRO A 133 17.35 -28.72 -23.70
CA PRO A 133 17.05 -28.10 -25.00
C PRO A 133 16.40 -26.71 -24.90
N LEU A 134 15.77 -26.42 -23.75
CA LEU A 134 15.17 -25.14 -23.40
C LEU A 134 15.73 -24.66 -22.05
N LYS A 135 16.34 -23.47 -22.03
CA LYS A 135 16.85 -22.75 -20.86
C LYS A 135 15.67 -22.24 -20.03
N LYS A 136 15.25 -23.03 -19.04
CA LYS A 136 14.35 -22.55 -17.98
C LYS A 136 15.19 -22.00 -16.84
N ARG A 137 15.05 -20.72 -16.53
CA ARG A 137 15.82 -20.07 -15.44
C ARG A 137 15.11 -20.17 -14.09
N THR A 138 13.79 -20.25 -14.11
CA THR A 138 12.94 -20.32 -12.93
C THR A 138 11.92 -21.45 -13.05
N ILE A 139 11.46 -21.93 -11.91
CA ILE A 139 10.38 -22.91 -11.79
C ILE A 139 9.32 -22.37 -10.83
N LYS A 140 8.06 -22.73 -11.06
CA LYS A 140 6.96 -22.42 -10.16
C LYS A 140 6.69 -23.62 -9.26
N LYS A 141 6.51 -23.38 -7.97
CA LYS A 141 6.13 -24.37 -6.96
C LYS A 141 4.87 -23.89 -6.26
N ASN A 142 3.89 -24.77 -6.10
CA ASN A 142 2.65 -24.48 -5.38
C ASN A 142 2.74 -25.09 -4.00
N LEU A 143 2.60 -24.26 -2.97
CA LEU A 143 2.61 -24.63 -1.57
C LEU A 143 1.21 -24.48 -1.00
N ASN A 144 0.54 -25.60 -0.75
CA ASN A 144 -0.75 -25.61 -0.08
C ASN A 144 -0.55 -25.59 1.44
N ILE A 145 -1.25 -24.70 2.13
CA ILE A 145 -1.24 -24.55 3.58
C ILE A 145 -2.68 -24.72 4.07
N ASP A 146 -2.85 -25.53 5.10
CA ASP A 146 -4.14 -25.81 5.70
C ASP A 146 -3.99 -25.70 7.23
N THR A 147 -4.84 -24.86 7.84
CA THR A 147 -4.70 -24.52 9.26
C THR A 147 -4.96 -25.69 10.19
N ARG A 148 -5.55 -26.79 9.71
CA ARG A 148 -5.68 -28.04 10.49
C ARG A 148 -4.34 -28.64 10.89
N PHE A 149 -3.28 -28.34 10.14
CA PHE A 149 -1.93 -28.85 10.39
C PHE A 149 -0.99 -27.82 11.03
N ARG A 150 -1.54 -26.73 11.59
CA ARG A 150 -0.73 -25.71 12.26
C ARG A 150 -0.14 -26.19 13.58
N ASP A 151 0.98 -25.58 13.96
CA ASP A 151 1.64 -25.86 15.23
C ASP A 151 0.76 -25.44 16.41
N ASN A 152 0.70 -26.30 17.42
CA ASN A 152 -0.11 -26.12 18.64
C ASN A 152 -1.61 -25.87 18.37
N TYR A 153 -2.22 -26.70 17.53
CA TYR A 153 -3.62 -26.58 17.08
C TYR A 153 -4.63 -26.17 18.18
N TYR A 154 -4.55 -26.76 19.38
CA TYR A 154 -5.51 -26.49 20.46
C TYR A 154 -5.25 -25.18 21.23
N THR A 155 -4.09 -24.55 21.06
CA THR A 155 -3.72 -23.32 21.80
C THR A 155 -3.52 -22.10 20.91
N SER A 156 -3.15 -22.28 19.65
CA SER A 156 -3.08 -21.19 18.67
C SER A 156 -4.45 -20.94 18.02
N GLN A 157 -4.64 -19.78 17.38
CA GLN A 157 -5.84 -19.47 16.61
C GLN A 157 -5.60 -19.74 15.12
N PRO A 158 -6.60 -20.20 14.34
CA PRO A 158 -6.44 -20.39 12.90
C PRO A 158 -6.10 -19.09 12.16
N SER A 159 -6.51 -17.93 12.70
CA SER A 159 -6.23 -16.61 12.12
C SER A 159 -4.90 -15.99 12.54
N ASN A 160 -4.13 -16.61 13.43
CA ASN A 160 -2.81 -16.14 13.87
C ASN A 160 -1.99 -17.31 14.41
N PHE A 161 -1.09 -17.84 13.57
CA PHE A 161 -0.28 -19.00 13.92
C PHE A 161 1.09 -18.97 13.24
N ASN A 162 2.01 -19.76 13.80
CA ASN A 162 3.30 -20.06 13.19
C ASN A 162 3.22 -21.40 12.46
N LEU A 163 3.89 -21.47 11.31
CA LEU A 163 4.00 -22.66 10.49
C LEU A 163 5.47 -22.91 10.16
N THR A 164 5.94 -24.10 10.52
CA THR A 164 7.23 -24.62 10.06
C THR A 164 7.00 -25.50 8.85
N LEU A 165 7.59 -25.15 7.70
CA LEU A 165 7.46 -25.95 6.49
C LEU A 165 8.21 -27.29 6.64
N PRO A 166 7.66 -28.40 6.13
CA PRO A 166 8.30 -29.72 6.22
C PRO A 166 9.59 -29.82 5.39
N MET A 167 9.76 -28.93 4.41
CA MET A 167 10.98 -28.80 3.61
C MET A 167 11.31 -27.32 3.40
N ASN A 168 12.60 -27.00 3.38
CA ASN A 168 13.05 -25.65 3.09
C ASN A 168 12.82 -25.32 1.60
N MET A 169 12.11 -24.23 1.35
CA MET A 169 11.88 -23.74 -0.01
C MET A 169 13.03 -22.80 -0.37
N ASN A 170 14.03 -23.35 -1.06
CA ASN A 170 15.26 -22.63 -1.39
C ASN A 170 15.13 -21.76 -2.64
N ASN A 171 15.92 -20.68 -2.68
CA ASN A 171 16.10 -19.78 -3.82
C ASN A 171 14.78 -19.19 -4.38
N VAL A 172 13.88 -18.78 -3.49
CA VAL A 172 12.61 -18.14 -3.83
C VAL A 172 12.85 -16.69 -4.25
N LEU A 173 12.31 -16.32 -5.41
CA LEU A 173 12.36 -14.98 -5.99
C LEU A 173 11.05 -14.20 -5.78
N THR A 174 9.92 -14.91 -5.83
CA THR A 174 8.60 -14.30 -5.63
C THR A 174 7.67 -15.22 -4.85
N MET A 175 6.74 -14.63 -4.11
CA MET A 175 5.63 -15.31 -3.43
C MET A 175 4.31 -14.64 -3.78
N GLN A 176 3.29 -15.41 -4.14
CA GLN A 176 1.95 -14.89 -4.44
C GLN A 176 0.87 -15.82 -3.89
N LEU A 177 -0.18 -15.26 -3.30
CA LEU A 177 -1.39 -16.00 -3.00
C LEU A 177 -2.14 -16.30 -4.31
N THR A 178 -2.42 -17.57 -4.57
CA THR A 178 -3.18 -18.01 -5.74
C THR A 178 -4.59 -18.43 -5.40
N ALA A 179 -4.79 -19.23 -4.36
CA ALA A 179 -6.10 -19.76 -4.00
C ALA A 179 -6.34 -19.66 -2.50
N ILE A 180 -7.61 -19.57 -2.09
CA ILE A 180 -8.02 -19.61 -0.69
C ILE A 180 -9.44 -20.17 -0.56
N GLU A 181 -9.63 -21.07 0.39
CA GLU A 181 -10.92 -21.60 0.81
C GLU A 181 -11.20 -21.14 2.24
N LEU A 182 -12.01 -20.08 2.39
CA LEU A 182 -12.25 -19.44 3.67
C LEU A 182 -13.69 -19.68 4.14
N PRO A 183 -13.91 -20.20 5.37
CA PRO A 183 -15.25 -20.28 5.95
C PRO A 183 -15.75 -18.89 6.37
N ILE A 184 -17.00 -18.54 6.00
CA ILE A 184 -17.70 -17.33 6.48
C ILE A 184 -18.33 -17.62 7.84
N THR A 185 -17.49 -17.95 8.81
CA THR A 185 -17.92 -18.33 10.16
C THR A 185 -17.68 -17.23 11.18
N TYR A 186 -17.01 -16.13 10.81
CA TYR A 186 -16.89 -14.94 11.65
C TYR A 186 -18.27 -14.32 11.91
N TYR A 187 -18.43 -13.70 13.08
CA TYR A 187 -19.68 -13.06 13.47
C TYR A 187 -19.68 -11.56 13.19
N ASN A 188 -20.77 -11.05 12.62
CA ASN A 188 -20.99 -9.60 12.48
C ASN A 188 -21.26 -8.92 13.82
N VAL A 189 -21.85 -9.62 14.80
CA VAL A 189 -22.08 -9.16 16.17
C VAL A 189 -21.39 -10.13 17.14
N SER A 190 -20.45 -9.63 17.93
CA SER A 190 -19.70 -10.46 18.88
C SER A 190 -19.16 -9.69 20.08
N LYS A 191 -19.21 -10.36 21.23
CA LYS A 191 -18.59 -9.91 22.48
C LYS A 191 -17.08 -9.73 22.37
N GLN A 192 -16.40 -10.48 21.49
CA GLN A 192 -14.94 -10.41 21.34
C GLN A 192 -14.50 -9.12 20.67
N ILE A 193 -15.26 -8.66 19.66
CA ILE A 193 -15.00 -7.38 18.98
C ILE A 193 -15.68 -6.18 19.66
N GLY A 194 -16.52 -6.45 20.68
CA GLY A 194 -17.10 -5.43 21.56
C GLY A 194 -18.26 -4.64 20.96
N ASN A 195 -18.94 -5.19 19.95
CA ASN A 195 -20.02 -4.52 19.22
C ASN A 195 -21.41 -5.11 19.50
N ASN A 196 -21.59 -5.89 20.57
CA ASN A 196 -22.82 -6.63 20.86
C ASN A 196 -23.70 -6.03 21.96
N PHE A 197 -23.50 -4.78 22.32
CA PHE A 197 -24.27 -4.15 23.39
C PHE A 197 -24.50 -2.66 23.14
N PHE A 198 -25.47 -2.11 23.87
CA PHE A 198 -25.70 -0.67 23.99
C PHE A 198 -26.42 -0.40 25.32
N ASN A 199 -26.42 0.85 25.78
CA ASN A 199 -27.12 1.24 27.00
C ASN A 199 -28.41 2.00 26.65
N ILE A 200 -29.47 1.75 27.41
CA ILE A 200 -30.75 2.44 27.27
C ILE A 200 -31.23 2.90 28.65
N THR A 201 -31.79 4.11 28.70
CA THR A 201 -32.33 4.70 29.92
C THR A 201 -33.80 5.00 29.70
N VAL A 202 -34.66 4.52 30.59
CA VAL A 202 -36.12 4.69 30.54
C VAL A 202 -36.58 5.25 31.87
N ASP A 203 -37.25 6.41 31.84
CA ASP A 203 -37.75 7.12 33.02
C ASP A 203 -36.73 7.20 34.18
N GLY A 204 -35.47 7.47 33.84
CA GLY A 204 -34.34 7.61 34.77
C GLY A 204 -33.62 6.31 35.17
N VAL A 205 -34.12 5.13 34.75
CA VAL A 205 -33.48 3.84 35.03
C VAL A 205 -32.66 3.39 33.84
N SER A 206 -31.36 3.10 34.04
CA SER A 206 -30.43 2.68 32.98
C SER A 206 -30.16 1.18 33.00
N LYS A 207 -30.14 0.56 31.81
CA LYS A 207 -29.81 -0.86 31.61
C LYS A 207 -28.97 -1.05 30.35
N VAL A 208 -28.01 -1.97 30.42
CA VAL A 208 -27.24 -2.44 29.26
C VAL A 208 -28.00 -3.57 28.57
N VAL A 209 -28.33 -3.34 27.30
CA VAL A 209 -28.92 -4.35 26.41
C VAL A 209 -27.77 -5.12 25.78
N ASN A 210 -27.74 -6.43 26.00
CA ASN A 210 -26.77 -7.33 25.38
C ASN A 210 -27.44 -8.15 24.29
N ILE A 211 -26.77 -8.29 23.17
CA ILE A 211 -27.17 -9.11 22.03
C ILE A 211 -26.26 -10.34 22.00
N PRO A 212 -26.82 -11.56 21.79
CA PRO A 212 -26.00 -12.75 21.62
C PRO A 212 -25.01 -12.63 20.46
N ASP A 213 -23.94 -13.42 20.53
CA ASP A 213 -22.95 -13.47 19.45
C ASP A 213 -23.54 -14.25 18.27
N GLY A 214 -23.33 -13.76 17.04
CA GLY A 214 -23.82 -14.43 15.85
C GLY A 214 -23.82 -13.57 14.59
N ASN A 215 -24.26 -14.16 13.48
CA ASN A 215 -24.54 -13.45 12.24
C ASN A 215 -26.02 -13.11 12.10
N TYR A 216 -26.32 -11.82 12.07
CA TYR A 216 -27.68 -11.31 11.96
C TYR A 216 -28.00 -10.74 10.57
N SER A 217 -29.22 -10.97 10.08
CA SER A 217 -29.82 -10.13 9.04
C SER A 217 -30.37 -8.84 9.66
N ALA A 218 -30.69 -7.85 8.82
CA ALA A 218 -31.20 -6.57 9.32
C ALA A 218 -32.53 -6.73 10.10
N THR A 219 -33.41 -7.62 9.68
CA THR A 219 -34.62 -7.98 10.46
C THR A 219 -34.27 -8.82 11.69
N GLY A 220 -33.31 -9.75 11.57
CA GLY A 220 -32.90 -10.63 12.66
C GLY A 220 -32.31 -9.88 13.85
N ILE A 221 -31.47 -8.86 13.61
CA ILE A 221 -30.87 -8.06 14.69
C ILE A 221 -31.93 -7.25 15.44
N ILE A 222 -32.92 -6.70 14.72
CA ILE A 222 -34.03 -5.95 15.31
C ILE A 222 -34.87 -6.85 16.21
N ASN A 223 -35.18 -8.07 15.76
CA ASN A 223 -35.89 -9.05 16.57
C ASN A 223 -35.11 -9.43 17.83
N ALA A 224 -33.79 -9.59 17.73
CA ALA A 224 -32.93 -9.88 18.87
C ALA A 224 -32.93 -8.72 19.89
N ILE A 225 -32.85 -7.47 19.42
CA ILE A 225 -32.92 -6.28 20.28
C ILE A 225 -34.26 -6.21 21.01
N ASN A 226 -35.37 -6.32 20.28
CA ASN A 226 -36.71 -6.25 20.87
C ASN A 226 -36.95 -7.38 21.87
N ASN A 227 -36.44 -8.58 21.62
CA ASN A 227 -36.50 -9.69 22.58
C ASN A 227 -35.68 -9.38 23.85
N SER A 228 -34.47 -8.82 23.72
CA SER A 228 -33.68 -8.40 24.88
C SER A 228 -34.40 -7.30 25.69
N LEU A 229 -35.06 -6.34 25.03
CA LEU A 229 -35.87 -5.30 25.69
C LEU A 229 -37.09 -5.87 26.40
N PHE A 230 -37.77 -6.83 25.78
CA PHE A 230 -38.90 -7.55 26.37
C PHE A 230 -38.49 -8.27 27.66
N ILE A 231 -37.34 -8.96 27.65
CA ILE A 231 -36.80 -9.67 28.82
C ILE A 231 -36.46 -8.70 29.97
N LEU A 232 -36.00 -7.47 29.67
CA LEU A 232 -35.71 -6.47 30.70
C LEU A 232 -36.97 -5.99 31.44
N GLY A 233 -38.14 -6.01 30.78
CA GLY A 233 -39.43 -5.62 31.37
C GLY A 233 -39.48 -4.15 31.79
N SER A 234 -40.32 -3.79 32.76
CA SER A 234 -40.30 -2.48 33.46
C SER A 234 -40.24 -1.24 32.54
N GLY A 235 -41.07 -1.20 31.49
CA GLY A 235 -41.10 -0.11 30.51
C GLY A 235 -40.09 -0.22 29.37
N PHE A 236 -39.01 -0.98 29.52
CA PHE A 236 -38.06 -1.25 28.42
C PHE A 236 -38.73 -2.04 27.28
N GLN A 237 -39.64 -2.95 27.62
CA GLN A 237 -40.42 -3.73 26.65
C GLN A 237 -41.32 -2.90 25.73
N ASP A 238 -41.65 -1.66 26.12
CA ASP A 238 -42.48 -0.77 25.33
C ASP A 238 -41.68 -0.07 24.22
N ILE A 239 -40.35 -0.07 24.32
CA ILE A 239 -39.47 0.48 23.29
C ILE A 239 -39.33 -0.55 22.17
N THR A 240 -39.71 -0.14 20.96
CA THR A 240 -39.71 -0.99 19.79
C THR A 240 -38.73 -0.45 18.76
N PHE A 241 -37.80 -1.30 18.35
CA PHE A 241 -36.95 -1.10 17.19
C PHE A 241 -37.64 -1.69 15.96
N MET A 242 -37.54 -1.00 14.83
CA MET A 242 -38.08 -1.43 13.54
C MET A 242 -37.08 -1.07 12.44
N ILE A 243 -37.01 -1.87 11.38
CA ILE A 243 -36.32 -1.48 10.16
C ILE A 243 -37.34 -1.09 9.10
N ASN A 244 -37.11 0.03 8.41
CA ASN A 244 -37.96 0.50 7.31
C ASN A 244 -37.68 -0.30 6.03
N ILE A 245 -38.02 -1.60 6.06
CA ILE A 245 -38.00 -2.51 4.92
C ILE A 245 -39.30 -3.31 4.95
N ASN A 246 -40.14 -3.10 3.95
CA ASN A 246 -41.33 -3.88 3.68
C ASN A 246 -40.94 -5.03 2.75
N ASN A 247 -40.91 -6.25 3.30
CA ASN A 247 -40.80 -7.48 2.51
C ASN A 247 -42.20 -7.85 1.97
N THR A 248 -42.73 -7.03 1.08
CA THR A 248 -43.85 -7.43 0.23
C THR A 248 -43.29 -8.25 -0.93
N GLY A 249 -43.95 -9.34 -1.34
CA GLY A 249 -43.43 -10.34 -2.29
C GLY A 249 -42.94 -9.84 -3.66
N ASP A 250 -43.08 -8.55 -3.97
CA ASP A 250 -42.62 -7.89 -5.20
C ASP A 250 -41.25 -7.17 -5.05
N GLY A 251 -40.55 -7.37 -3.93
CA GLY A 251 -39.22 -6.80 -3.67
C GLY A 251 -39.14 -6.04 -2.35
N ASN A 252 -37.91 -5.83 -1.87
CA ASN A 252 -37.66 -5.09 -0.63
C ASN A 252 -37.90 -3.60 -0.88
N ASN A 253 -38.98 -3.05 -0.32
CA ASN A 253 -39.32 -1.61 -0.44
C ASN A 253 -39.03 -0.90 0.89
N GLY A 254 -38.45 0.30 0.86
CA GLY A 254 -38.22 1.10 2.06
C GLY A 254 -36.85 1.76 2.10
N SER A 255 -36.62 2.61 3.11
CA SER A 255 -35.37 3.36 3.22
C SER A 255 -34.21 2.55 3.83
N GLY A 256 -34.49 1.40 4.46
CA GLY A 256 -33.48 0.58 5.15
C GLY A 256 -32.97 1.20 6.46
N GLN A 257 -33.54 2.32 6.90
CA GLN A 257 -33.20 2.97 8.16
C GLN A 257 -33.83 2.24 9.35
N THR A 258 -33.15 2.30 10.49
CA THR A 258 -33.68 1.84 11.77
C THR A 258 -34.51 2.95 12.41
N MET A 259 -35.68 2.60 12.90
CA MET A 259 -36.59 3.46 13.63
C MET A 259 -36.78 2.90 15.04
N VAL A 260 -36.83 3.78 16.02
CA VAL A 260 -37.08 3.44 17.42
C VAL A 260 -38.21 4.32 17.92
N GLY A 261 -39.20 3.72 18.57
CA GLY A 261 -40.32 4.44 19.15
C GLY A 261 -40.98 3.64 20.27
N LEU A 262 -42.07 4.18 20.79
CA LEU A 262 -42.87 3.53 21.82
C LEU A 262 -44.01 2.71 21.21
N SER A 263 -44.34 1.59 21.85
CA SER A 263 -45.51 0.79 21.54
C SER A 263 -46.81 1.57 21.83
N SER A 264 -47.88 1.23 21.12
CA SER A 264 -49.18 1.86 21.34
C SER A 264 -49.68 1.56 22.76
N GLY A 265 -49.99 2.62 23.52
CA GLY A 265 -50.45 2.50 24.91
C GLY A 265 -49.33 2.46 25.96
N SER A 266 -48.07 2.71 25.58
CA SER A 266 -46.97 2.82 26.54
C SER A 266 -47.19 3.96 27.55
N THR A 267 -46.76 3.73 28.79
CA THR A 267 -46.73 4.73 29.87
C THR A 267 -45.36 5.41 30.02
N VAL A 268 -44.39 5.06 29.17
CA VAL A 268 -43.03 5.63 29.22
C VAL A 268 -43.08 7.11 28.87
N THR A 269 -42.51 7.95 29.73
CA THR A 269 -42.52 9.41 29.54
C THR A 269 -41.25 9.93 28.87
N SER A 270 -40.14 9.22 29.05
CA SER A 270 -38.84 9.59 28.52
C SER A 270 -37.94 8.37 28.32
N PHE A 271 -37.19 8.35 27.22
CA PHE A 271 -36.09 7.43 27.07
C PHE A 271 -34.93 8.01 26.25
N SER A 272 -33.74 7.45 26.47
CA SER A 272 -32.53 7.79 25.74
C SER A 272 -31.73 6.55 25.37
N ILE A 273 -31.07 6.59 24.23
CA ILE A 273 -30.23 5.50 23.71
C ILE A 273 -28.78 5.96 23.72
N ASN A 274 -27.89 5.16 24.31
CA ASN A 274 -26.47 5.43 24.36
C ASN A 274 -25.67 4.26 23.74
N PHE A 275 -25.14 4.49 22.54
CA PHE A 275 -24.26 3.57 21.83
C PHE A 275 -22.77 3.79 22.15
N GLN A 276 -22.44 4.91 22.81
CA GLN A 276 -21.07 5.25 23.21
C GLN A 276 -20.67 4.62 24.55
N ALA A 277 -21.60 3.98 25.26
CA ALA A 277 -21.29 3.35 26.54
C ALA A 277 -20.32 2.16 26.42
N ASP A 278 -19.66 1.81 27.51
CA ASP A 278 -18.95 0.54 27.70
C ASP A 278 -19.92 -0.60 28.07
N ARG A 279 -19.38 -1.80 28.25
CA ARG A 279 -20.17 -2.99 28.57
C ARG A 279 -20.85 -2.98 29.95
N PHE A 280 -20.49 -2.00 30.79
CA PHE A 280 -21.04 -1.81 32.12
C PHE A 280 -21.98 -0.59 32.19
N GLY A 281 -22.14 0.14 31.06
CA GLY A 281 -22.99 1.33 30.97
C GLY A 281 -22.27 2.64 31.29
N ASN A 282 -20.95 2.65 31.43
CA ASN A 282 -20.17 3.88 31.66
C ASN A 282 -19.82 4.57 30.33
N ASP A 283 -19.47 5.86 30.38
CA ASP A 283 -19.07 6.62 29.19
C ASP A 283 -17.74 6.10 28.62
N ASP A 284 -17.71 5.71 27.34
CA ASP A 284 -16.52 5.23 26.64
C ASP A 284 -16.29 6.05 25.37
N ARG A 285 -15.54 7.15 25.50
CA ARG A 285 -15.14 8.01 24.38
C ARG A 285 -13.83 7.57 23.71
N GLY A 286 -13.20 6.52 24.22
CA GLY A 286 -11.95 5.98 23.67
C GLY A 286 -12.20 5.09 22.45
N THR A 287 -13.31 4.35 22.47
CA THR A 287 -13.68 3.48 21.35
C THR A 287 -14.37 4.30 20.24
N PRO A 288 -13.87 4.23 18.98
CA PRO A 288 -14.53 4.87 17.85
C PRO A 288 -15.95 4.36 17.64
N LEU A 289 -16.89 5.28 17.38
CA LEU A 289 -18.29 5.00 17.06
C LEU A 289 -18.50 3.92 16.00
N PRO A 290 -17.72 3.86 14.89
CA PRO A 290 -17.90 2.83 13.88
C PRO A 290 -17.78 1.39 14.36
N LEU A 291 -17.14 1.17 15.51
CA LEU A 291 -16.96 -0.17 16.10
C LEU A 291 -18.11 -0.56 17.04
N LYS A 292 -19.06 0.33 17.33
CA LYS A 292 -20.18 0.10 18.25
C LYS A 292 -21.42 -0.37 17.50
N LEU A 293 -22.33 -1.07 18.19
CA LEU A 293 -23.55 -1.64 17.62
C LEU A 293 -24.41 -0.59 16.90
N GLY A 294 -24.51 0.62 17.45
CA GLY A 294 -25.33 1.70 16.88
C GLY A 294 -24.95 2.03 15.44
N TRP A 295 -23.66 1.95 15.10
CA TRP A 295 -23.19 2.20 13.75
C TRP A 295 -23.74 1.21 12.73
N MET A 296 -23.79 -0.07 13.11
CA MET A 296 -24.38 -1.16 12.31
C MET A 296 -25.89 -0.95 12.12
N LEU A 297 -26.58 -0.37 13.10
CA LEU A 297 -28.00 -0.03 13.01
C LEU A 297 -28.26 1.26 12.21
N GLY A 298 -27.22 1.91 11.71
CA GLY A 298 -27.33 3.14 10.91
C GLY A 298 -27.25 4.44 11.71
N PHE A 299 -27.17 4.37 13.04
CA PHE A 299 -27.04 5.55 13.89
C PHE A 299 -25.63 6.14 13.80
N ARG A 300 -25.54 7.47 13.73
CA ARG A 300 -24.25 8.18 13.58
C ARG A 300 -23.87 9.01 14.81
N ASN A 301 -24.85 9.42 15.59
CA ASN A 301 -24.61 9.99 16.92
C ASN A 301 -24.41 8.89 17.96
N GLY A 302 -23.57 9.14 18.97
CA GLY A 302 -23.33 8.19 20.06
C GLY A 302 -24.43 8.15 21.10
N ILE A 303 -25.15 9.26 21.28
CA ILE A 303 -26.20 9.41 22.30
C ILE A 303 -27.41 10.11 21.68
N TYR A 304 -28.59 9.54 21.92
CA TYR A 304 -29.89 10.06 21.49
C TYR A 304 -30.74 10.37 22.71
N ILE A 305 -31.11 11.64 22.87
CA ILE A 305 -31.85 12.18 24.02
C ILE A 305 -32.96 13.14 23.55
N ASN A 306 -33.88 13.48 24.47
CA ASN A 306 -34.92 14.49 24.30
C ASN A 306 -35.94 14.21 23.17
N ASN A 307 -36.11 12.95 22.78
CA ASN A 307 -37.16 12.53 21.86
C ASN A 307 -37.71 11.15 22.27
N LEU A 308 -38.93 10.85 21.83
CA LEU A 308 -39.56 9.54 21.99
C LEU A 308 -39.55 8.72 20.70
N ASN A 309 -39.12 9.32 19.59
CA ASN A 309 -38.96 8.65 18.31
C ASN A 309 -37.62 9.02 17.71
N TYR A 310 -36.82 8.02 17.34
CA TYR A 310 -35.52 8.20 16.71
C TYR A 310 -35.48 7.47 15.38
N VAL A 311 -34.93 8.12 14.35
CA VAL A 311 -34.67 7.53 13.04
C VAL A 311 -33.17 7.62 12.79
N SER A 312 -32.56 6.52 12.35
CA SER A 312 -31.14 6.47 12.05
C SER A 312 -30.78 7.36 10.85
N GLU A 313 -29.64 8.04 10.92
CA GLU A 313 -29.17 8.91 9.84
C GLU A 313 -28.70 8.10 8.62
N GLY A 314 -28.18 6.89 8.86
CA GLY A 314 -27.77 5.93 7.85
C GLY A 314 -28.68 4.71 7.77
N ILE A 315 -28.40 3.87 6.78
CA ILE A 315 -29.03 2.57 6.57
C ILE A 315 -28.41 1.55 7.54
N ALA A 316 -29.20 0.60 8.02
CA ALA A 316 -28.70 -0.53 8.79
C ALA A 316 -27.80 -1.41 7.92
N ASP A 317 -26.52 -1.52 8.28
CA ASP A 317 -25.52 -2.35 7.62
C ASP A 317 -24.98 -3.39 8.60
N VAL A 318 -25.43 -4.63 8.40
CA VAL A 318 -25.04 -5.80 9.20
C VAL A 318 -24.18 -6.77 8.39
N THR A 319 -23.56 -6.36 7.28
CA THR A 319 -22.71 -7.29 6.51
C THR A 319 -21.47 -7.72 7.32
N GLY A 320 -20.97 -6.84 8.20
CA GLY A 320 -19.70 -7.05 8.88
C GLY A 320 -18.53 -6.74 7.92
N SER A 321 -17.38 -7.38 8.14
CA SER A 321 -16.15 -7.12 7.39
C SER A 321 -16.30 -7.39 5.89
N ARG A 322 -15.90 -6.43 5.05
CA ARG A 322 -16.07 -6.54 3.59
C ARG A 322 -14.90 -7.22 2.89
N TYR A 323 -13.74 -7.21 3.51
CA TYR A 323 -12.54 -7.84 3.01
C TYR A 323 -11.61 -8.19 4.17
N PHE A 324 -10.75 -9.17 3.91
CA PHE A 324 -9.66 -9.54 4.80
C PHE A 324 -8.31 -9.34 4.14
N TYR A 325 -7.30 -9.14 4.96
CA TYR A 325 -5.91 -9.16 4.55
C TYR A 325 -5.27 -10.47 5.00
N LEU A 326 -4.64 -11.18 4.07
CA LEU A 326 -3.73 -12.26 4.41
C LEU A 326 -2.33 -11.67 4.61
N VAL A 327 -1.83 -11.80 5.82
CA VAL A 327 -0.47 -11.47 6.21
C VAL A 327 0.35 -12.75 6.23
N VAL A 328 1.50 -12.71 5.56
CA VAL A 328 2.49 -13.77 5.59
C VAL A 328 3.81 -13.11 5.93
N ASP A 329 4.30 -13.32 7.15
CA ASP A 329 5.62 -12.91 7.57
C ASP A 329 6.58 -14.10 7.43
N ASP A 330 7.57 -13.94 6.57
CA ASP A 330 8.60 -14.93 6.28
C ASP A 330 9.95 -14.60 6.95
N HIS A 331 9.97 -13.58 7.82
CA HIS A 331 11.14 -13.10 8.54
C HIS A 331 12.29 -12.57 7.65
N ASN A 332 12.05 -12.34 6.36
CA ASN A 332 13.03 -11.73 5.46
C ASN A 332 12.79 -10.22 5.32
N ASN A 333 13.86 -9.43 5.51
CA ASN A 333 13.81 -7.97 5.35
C ASN A 333 14.10 -7.50 3.91
N ASN A 334 14.69 -8.36 3.07
CA ASN A 334 15.04 -8.05 1.69
C ASN A 334 13.85 -8.26 0.75
N VAL A 335 12.74 -7.59 1.06
CA VAL A 335 11.45 -7.79 0.42
C VAL A 335 10.88 -6.48 -0.10
N ASN A 336 10.33 -6.52 -1.32
CA ASN A 336 9.46 -5.47 -1.84
C ASN A 336 8.01 -5.82 -1.52
N ASN A 337 7.46 -5.20 -0.48
CA ASN A 337 6.05 -5.35 -0.13
C ASN A 337 5.20 -4.50 -1.06
N SER A 338 4.46 -5.15 -1.95
CA SER A 338 3.62 -4.46 -2.94
C SER A 338 2.27 -4.01 -2.39
N PHE A 339 1.86 -4.53 -1.23
CA PHE A 339 0.54 -4.26 -0.64
C PHE A 339 0.65 -3.38 0.59
N TYR A 340 0.03 -2.20 0.54
CA TYR A 340 -0.03 -1.23 1.64
C TYR A 340 -1.48 -0.95 2.01
N SER A 341 -1.81 -1.03 3.31
CA SER A 341 -3.12 -0.64 3.84
C SER A 341 -2.97 0.64 4.67
N ALA A 342 -3.85 1.61 4.43
CA ALA A 342 -3.89 2.85 5.18
C ALA A 342 -4.75 2.69 6.45
N PHE A 343 -4.23 1.95 7.45
CA PHE A 343 -4.92 1.82 8.73
C PHE A 343 -4.76 3.10 9.56
N ASN A 344 -5.84 3.56 10.20
CA ASN A 344 -5.81 4.74 11.09
C ASN A 344 -4.85 4.60 12.27
N SER A 345 -4.52 3.36 12.68
CA SER A 345 -3.72 3.07 13.88
C SER A 345 -2.28 2.66 13.57
N SER A 346 -1.88 2.47 12.31
CA SER A 346 -0.51 2.06 12.01
C SER A 346 -0.12 2.24 10.54
N ILE A 347 0.96 2.99 10.31
CA ILE A 347 1.69 3.08 9.04
C ILE A 347 2.62 1.84 8.86
N LEU A 348 2.73 1.00 9.89
CA LEU A 348 3.68 -0.10 9.94
C LEU A 348 3.25 -1.20 8.98
N ASN A 349 4.17 -1.56 8.08
CA ASN A 349 3.95 -2.60 7.09
C ASN A 349 3.78 -3.95 7.79
N LYS A 350 2.58 -4.52 7.72
CA LYS A 350 2.26 -5.81 8.34
C LYS A 350 2.58 -7.01 7.43
N ASN A 351 3.49 -6.89 6.46
CA ASN A 351 3.79 -7.97 5.51
C ASN A 351 2.53 -8.55 4.85
N ILE A 352 1.63 -7.66 4.40
CA ILE A 352 0.39 -8.04 3.73
C ILE A 352 0.73 -8.65 2.38
N LEU A 353 0.24 -9.85 2.12
CA LEU A 353 0.45 -10.56 0.85
C LEU A 353 -0.73 -10.38 -0.10
N ALA A 354 -1.96 -10.32 0.42
CA ALA A 354 -3.17 -10.26 -0.40
C ALA A 354 -4.34 -9.58 0.30
N ARG A 355 -5.23 -8.98 -0.49
CA ARG A 355 -6.57 -8.55 -0.08
C ARG A 355 -7.63 -9.47 -0.68
N ILE A 356 -8.43 -10.05 0.19
CA ILE A 356 -9.47 -11.03 -0.12
C ILE A 356 -10.82 -10.33 0.06
N SER A 357 -11.50 -10.02 -1.04
CA SER A 357 -12.83 -9.39 -0.99
C SER A 357 -13.89 -10.45 -0.68
N LEU A 358 -14.70 -10.24 0.35
CA LEU A 358 -15.72 -11.20 0.77
C LEU A 358 -17.03 -10.89 0.05
N MET A 359 -17.48 -11.80 -0.81
CA MET A 359 -18.82 -11.73 -1.39
C MET A 359 -19.80 -12.44 -0.45
N GLN A 360 -20.45 -11.69 0.43
CA GLN A 360 -21.38 -12.25 1.40
C GLN A 360 -22.73 -12.51 0.73
N THR A 361 -22.91 -13.71 0.16
CA THR A 361 -24.20 -14.16 -0.36
C THR A 361 -25.00 -14.94 0.69
N ASN A 362 -24.33 -15.72 1.56
CA ASN A 362 -24.96 -16.49 2.64
C ASN A 362 -24.02 -16.61 3.86
N ASN A 363 -24.52 -16.29 5.05
CA ASN A 363 -23.82 -16.53 6.32
C ASN A 363 -23.59 -18.04 6.52
N TYR A 364 -22.46 -18.42 7.13
CA TYR A 364 -22.09 -19.81 7.42
C TYR A 364 -21.84 -20.70 6.19
N SER A 365 -21.49 -20.09 5.06
CA SER A 365 -21.02 -20.82 3.87
C SER A 365 -19.50 -20.86 3.82
N VAL A 366 -18.94 -21.74 2.98
CA VAL A 366 -17.51 -21.71 2.63
C VAL A 366 -17.38 -20.94 1.31
N LEU A 367 -16.54 -19.91 1.29
CA LEU A 367 -16.19 -19.23 0.06
C LEU A 367 -15.11 -20.02 -0.66
N LEU A 368 -15.39 -20.34 -1.93
CA LEU A 368 -14.44 -20.93 -2.86
C LEU A 368 -13.86 -19.84 -3.77
N GLU A 369 -12.64 -20.04 -4.26
CA GLU A 369 -11.86 -19.07 -5.06
C GLU A 369 -12.66 -18.41 -6.21
N ASN A 370 -13.52 -19.17 -6.90
CA ASN A 370 -14.36 -18.65 -8.00
C ASN A 370 -15.38 -17.57 -7.57
N ASN A 371 -15.62 -17.41 -6.27
CA ASN A 371 -16.53 -16.42 -5.69
C ASN A 371 -15.78 -15.25 -4.99
N LEU A 372 -14.45 -15.18 -5.12
CA LEU A 372 -13.62 -14.15 -4.50
C LEU A 372 -12.96 -13.27 -5.56
N ASN A 373 -13.12 -11.95 -5.42
CA ASN A 373 -12.23 -11.01 -6.11
C ASN A 373 -10.94 -10.89 -5.29
N LEU A 374 -9.99 -11.75 -5.64
CA LEU A 374 -8.65 -11.79 -5.08
C LEU A 374 -7.80 -10.68 -5.70
N VAL A 375 -7.36 -9.71 -4.89
CA VAL A 375 -6.38 -8.71 -5.34
C VAL A 375 -5.03 -9.09 -4.77
N THR A 376 -4.19 -9.71 -5.61
CA THR A 376 -2.83 -10.12 -5.24
C THR A 376 -1.82 -9.58 -6.21
N THR A 377 -0.70 -9.16 -5.66
CA THR A 377 0.50 -8.77 -6.39
C THR A 377 1.62 -9.65 -5.84
N PRO A 378 2.41 -10.31 -6.70
CA PRO A 378 3.56 -11.08 -6.24
C PRO A 378 4.45 -10.21 -5.33
N ARG A 379 4.74 -10.71 -4.13
CA ARG A 379 5.83 -10.20 -3.31
C ARG A 379 7.13 -10.59 -3.99
N GLU A 380 7.97 -9.61 -4.27
CA GLU A 380 9.28 -9.81 -4.89
C GLU A 380 10.38 -9.68 -3.84
N TYR A 381 11.36 -10.58 -3.87
CA TYR A 381 12.54 -10.49 -3.02
C TYR A 381 13.69 -9.85 -3.80
N PHE A 382 14.53 -9.06 -3.13
CA PHE A 382 15.69 -8.39 -3.75
C PHE A 382 16.89 -9.34 -3.98
N GLY A 383 16.59 -10.63 -4.12
CA GLY A 383 17.54 -11.73 -4.26
C GLY A 383 16.88 -13.05 -3.86
N PRO A 384 17.46 -14.20 -4.22
CA PRO A 384 16.91 -15.49 -3.81
C PRO A 384 16.94 -15.64 -2.28
N VAL A 385 15.79 -15.94 -1.68
CA VAL A 385 15.65 -16.21 -0.23
C VAL A 385 15.25 -17.65 0.03
N ASN A 386 15.47 -18.12 1.26
CA ASN A 386 15.04 -19.44 1.70
C ASN A 386 13.90 -19.29 2.70
N LEU A 387 12.83 -20.07 2.52
CA LEU A 387 11.64 -20.02 3.37
C LEU A 387 11.52 -21.32 4.17
N LEU A 388 11.42 -21.18 5.50
CA LEU A 388 11.21 -22.30 6.42
C LEU A 388 10.11 -22.01 7.43
N ASN A 389 10.21 -20.87 8.14
CA ASN A 389 9.24 -20.48 9.16
C ASN A 389 8.41 -19.31 8.66
N LEU A 390 7.09 -19.47 8.71
CA LEU A 390 6.12 -18.44 8.33
C LEU A 390 5.23 -18.12 9.53
N ASN A 391 4.97 -16.83 9.77
CA ASN A 391 3.85 -16.40 10.61
C ASN A 391 2.70 -15.96 9.70
N ILE A 392 1.54 -16.57 9.91
CA ILE A 392 0.34 -16.33 9.10
C ILE A 392 -0.68 -15.61 9.96
N GLN A 393 -1.21 -14.49 9.46
CA GLN A 393 -2.31 -13.78 10.11
C GLN A 393 -3.42 -13.44 9.12
N LEU A 394 -4.66 -13.52 9.58
CA LEU A 394 -5.83 -13.05 8.86
C LEU A 394 -6.38 -11.82 9.58
N LEU A 395 -6.35 -10.66 8.91
CA LEU A 395 -6.74 -9.38 9.48
C LEU A 395 -8.02 -8.84 8.84
N ASP A 396 -8.84 -8.16 9.64
CA ASP A 396 -10.01 -7.42 9.16
C ASP A 396 -9.65 -6.07 8.52
N GLU A 397 -10.68 -5.36 8.03
CA GLU A 397 -10.56 -4.03 7.44
C GLU A 397 -9.98 -2.97 8.39
N TYR A 398 -10.01 -3.22 9.70
CA TYR A 398 -9.43 -2.38 10.76
C TYR A 398 -8.04 -2.87 11.21
N GLY A 399 -7.53 -3.96 10.62
CA GLY A 399 -6.23 -4.54 10.93
C GLY A 399 -6.21 -5.39 12.21
N ARG A 400 -7.36 -5.83 12.73
CA ARG A 400 -7.50 -6.73 13.89
C ARG A 400 -7.51 -8.18 13.43
N ILE A 401 -7.07 -9.09 14.29
CA ILE A 401 -7.13 -10.54 14.00
C ILE A 401 -8.60 -10.96 13.93
N VAL A 402 -8.96 -11.64 12.85
CA VAL A 402 -10.33 -12.14 12.63
C VAL A 402 -10.59 -13.35 13.53
N ASP A 403 -11.72 -13.38 14.22
CA ASP A 403 -12.18 -14.61 14.88
C ASP A 403 -13.01 -15.45 13.91
N LEU A 404 -12.50 -16.63 13.55
CA LEU A 404 -13.17 -17.61 12.69
C LEU A 404 -13.99 -18.64 13.48
N ASN A 405 -14.18 -18.45 14.79
CA ASN A 405 -14.92 -19.36 15.66
C ASN A 405 -14.34 -20.79 15.65
N ASN A 406 -13.02 -20.89 15.74
CA ASN A 406 -12.25 -22.15 15.68
C ASN A 406 -12.40 -22.94 14.38
N MET A 407 -12.85 -22.30 13.30
CA MET A 407 -12.95 -22.95 11.99
C MET A 407 -11.66 -22.80 11.21
N ASP A 408 -11.28 -23.88 10.55
CA ASP A 408 -10.07 -23.96 9.73
C ASP A 408 -10.30 -23.49 8.30
N TYR A 409 -9.22 -23.06 7.65
CA TYR A 409 -9.19 -22.65 6.26
C TYR A 409 -7.93 -23.15 5.56
N SER A 410 -7.94 -23.16 4.23
CA SER A 410 -6.77 -23.51 3.42
C SER A 410 -6.48 -22.42 2.39
N PHE A 411 -5.22 -22.34 1.97
CA PHE A 411 -4.79 -21.45 0.92
C PHE A 411 -3.54 -21.97 0.22
N CYS A 412 -3.37 -21.58 -1.03
CA CYS A 412 -2.25 -21.98 -1.86
C CYS A 412 -1.38 -20.77 -2.22
N LEU A 413 -0.07 -20.89 -1.96
CA LEU A 413 0.94 -19.93 -2.36
C LEU A 413 1.70 -20.46 -3.58
N THR A 414 1.81 -19.64 -4.61
CA THR A 414 2.73 -19.89 -5.73
C THR A 414 4.05 -19.19 -5.48
N LEU A 415 5.13 -19.97 -5.50
CA LEU A 415 6.50 -19.53 -5.35
C LEU A 415 7.23 -19.66 -6.67
N THR A 416 7.95 -18.62 -7.09
CA THR A 416 8.90 -18.73 -8.22
C THR A 416 10.29 -18.92 -7.65
N THR A 417 10.97 -20.01 -7.98
CA THR A 417 12.33 -20.30 -7.51
C THR A 417 13.32 -20.35 -8.66
N VAL A 418 14.59 -20.05 -8.37
CA VAL A 418 15.69 -20.24 -9.33
C VAL A 418 15.85 -21.74 -9.61
N TYR A 419 15.99 -22.10 -10.89
CA TYR A 419 16.29 -23.47 -11.34
C TYR A 419 17.71 -23.57 -11.91
N ASP A 420 18.07 -22.65 -12.79
CA ASP A 420 19.38 -22.61 -13.46
C ASP A 420 19.74 -21.14 -13.77
N ILE A 421 20.98 -20.74 -13.45
CA ILE A 421 21.42 -19.32 -13.54
C ILE A 421 22.04 -19.02 -14.91
#